data_AF-A0A094GTX3-F1
#
_entry.id   AF-A0A094GTX3-F1
#
_cell.length_a   1.000
_cell.length_b   1.000
_cell.length_c   1.000
_cell.angle_alpha   90.00
_cell.angle_beta   90.00
_cell.angle_gamma   90.00
#
_symmetry.space_group_name_H-M   'P 1'
#
loop_
_entity.id
_entity.type
_entity.pdbx_description
1 polymer ?
#
loop_
_entity_poly.entity_id
_entity_poly.type
_entity_poly.pdbx_seq_one_letter_code
_entity_poly.pdbx_strand_id
1 'polypeptide(L)'
;MLLDSMQKIDGEGIAMLDAHGDLEIFRIRLGKALNFEFHEDYIGSYFSERGPRESTALLDIERAFNKLDKIALDRRLKVGRPIVLIINSMHLLRPDADGMNLLELLQQRAEQWAASNLITVVFNSDDYWVY
;
A
#
# COMPACT_ATOMS: atom_id res chain seq x y z
N MET A 1 8.80 -13.16 14.55
CA MET A 1 9.97 -12.70 13.76
C MET A 1 9.84 -11.25 13.27
N LEU A 2 8.87 -10.92 12.41
CA LEU A 2 8.69 -9.53 11.93
C LEU A 2 8.28 -8.57 13.06
N LEU A 3 7.24 -8.94 13.83
CA LEU A 3 6.79 -8.15 14.99
C LEU A 3 7.88 -7.95 16.04
N ASP A 4 8.62 -9.00 16.39
CA ASP A 4 9.74 -8.91 17.35
C ASP A 4 10.84 -7.95 16.85
N SER A 5 11.04 -7.87 15.53
CA SER A 5 12.02 -6.97 14.93
C SER A 5 11.52 -5.52 14.94
N MET A 6 10.23 -5.30 14.66
CA MET A 6 9.59 -3.99 14.79
C MET A 6 9.67 -3.49 16.24
N GLN A 7 9.43 -4.36 17.22
CA GLN A 7 9.47 -4.01 18.63
C GLN A 7 10.84 -3.53 19.09
N LYS A 8 11.94 -4.05 18.52
CA LYS A 8 13.30 -3.62 18.85
C LYS A 8 13.61 -2.17 18.43
N ILE A 9 12.84 -1.62 17.49
CA ILE A 9 13.02 -0.26 16.97
C ILE A 9 11.78 0.61 17.18
N ASP A 10 10.89 0.21 18.08
CA ASP A 10 9.60 0.89 18.37
C ASP A 10 8.74 1.15 17.12
N GLY A 11 8.88 0.32 16.08
CA GLY A 11 8.16 0.45 14.81
C GLY A 11 8.56 1.65 13.97
N GLU A 12 9.69 2.31 14.25
CA GLU A 12 10.07 3.54 13.56
C GLU A 12 10.30 3.33 12.06
N GLY A 13 9.53 4.02 11.22
CA GLY A 13 9.66 3.96 9.77
C GLY A 13 9.19 2.64 9.15
N ILE A 14 8.37 1.86 9.87
CA ILE A 14 7.76 0.63 9.38
C ILE A 14 6.25 0.84 9.24
N ALA A 15 5.71 0.50 8.07
CA ALA A 15 4.27 0.36 7.85
C ALA A 15 3.96 -1.11 7.58
N MET A 16 2.89 -1.63 8.19
CA MET A 16 2.48 -3.02 8.02
C MET A 16 0.98 -3.08 7.71
N LEU A 17 0.61 -3.90 6.73
CA LEU A 17 -0.78 -4.25 6.43
C LEU A 17 -0.92 -5.72 6.05
N ASP A 18 -2.16 -6.21 6.09
CA ASP A 18 -2.51 -7.55 5.64
C ASP A 18 -3.25 -7.46 4.30
N ALA A 19 -2.78 -8.21 3.30
CA ALA A 19 -3.44 -8.32 2.01
C ALA A 19 -4.84 -8.93 2.14
N HIS A 20 -5.69 -8.62 1.16
CA HIS A 20 -7.04 -9.13 1.07
C HIS A 20 -7.39 -9.30 -0.41
N GLY A 21 -8.16 -10.35 -0.74
CA GLY A 21 -8.62 -10.59 -2.11
C GLY A 21 -9.72 -9.63 -2.60
N ASP A 22 -9.99 -8.55 -1.86
CA ASP A 22 -10.92 -7.49 -2.28
C ASP A 22 -10.13 -6.18 -2.28
N LEU A 23 -10.08 -5.54 -3.44
CA LEU A 23 -9.33 -4.30 -3.65
C LEU A 23 -9.80 -3.17 -2.72
N GLU A 24 -11.08 -3.12 -2.40
CA GLU A 24 -11.64 -2.09 -1.51
C GLU A 24 -11.13 -2.26 -0.08
N ILE A 25 -11.11 -3.51 0.39
CA ILE A 25 -10.59 -3.84 1.71
C ILE A 25 -9.09 -3.60 1.75
N PHE A 26 -8.36 -3.97 0.69
CA PHE A 26 -6.93 -3.68 0.59
C PHE A 26 -6.66 -2.17 0.64
N ARG A 27 -7.42 -1.37 -0.12
CA ARG A 27 -7.36 0.10 -0.13
C ARG A 27 -7.53 0.65 1.29
N ILE A 28 -8.60 0.28 1.99
CA ILE A 28 -8.87 0.77 3.36
C ILE A 28 -7.73 0.40 4.33
N ARG A 29 -7.23 -0.84 4.26
CA ARG A 29 -6.12 -1.31 5.11
C ARG A 29 -4.83 -0.55 4.82
N LEU A 30 -4.52 -0.31 3.55
CA LEU A 30 -3.38 0.49 3.13
C LEU A 30 -3.50 1.93 3.65
N GLY A 31 -4.67 2.54 3.53
CA GLY A 31 -4.95 3.88 4.07
C GLY A 31 -4.68 3.96 5.56
N LYS A 32 -5.21 3.00 6.32
CA LYS A 32 -4.97 2.92 7.76
C LYS A 32 -3.48 2.75 8.10
N ALA A 33 -2.76 1.89 7.37
CA ALA A 33 -1.34 1.65 7.60
C ALA A 33 -0.46 2.87 7.29
N LEU A 34 -0.85 3.67 6.29
CA LEU A 34 -0.12 4.88 5.88
C LEU A 34 -0.64 6.17 6.52
N ASN A 35 -1.68 6.08 7.37
CA ASN A 35 -2.45 7.23 7.84
C ASN A 35 -2.89 8.16 6.68
N PHE A 36 -3.39 7.54 5.62
CA PHE A 36 -3.85 8.18 4.39
C PHE A 36 -5.37 8.06 4.28
N GLU A 37 -6.05 9.20 4.24
CA GLU A 37 -7.48 9.26 4.00
C GLU A 37 -7.77 9.26 2.51
N PHE A 38 -8.53 8.26 2.07
CA PHE A 38 -9.13 8.27 0.74
C PHE A 38 -10.36 9.16 0.80
N HIS A 39 -10.31 10.30 0.12
CA HIS A 39 -11.51 11.12 -0.07
C HIS A 39 -12.38 10.40 -1.09
N GLU A 40 -13.39 9.67 -0.62
CA GLU A 40 -14.52 9.32 -1.47
C GLU A 40 -15.26 10.62 -1.76
N ASP A 41 -15.23 11.06 -3.02
CA ASP A 41 -15.93 12.25 -3.49
C ASP A 41 -17.47 12.00 -3.47
N TYR A 42 -18.05 11.73 -2.30
CA TYR A 42 -19.49 11.64 -2.11
C TYR A 42 -20.05 13.01 -1.72
N ILE A 43 -20.16 13.92 -2.70
CA ILE A 43 -20.90 15.17 -2.56
C ILE A 43 -22.40 14.84 -2.71
N GLY A 44 -22.95 14.08 -1.76
CA GLY A 44 -24.23 13.38 -1.95
C GLY A 44 -25.30 13.70 -0.93
N SER A 45 -25.42 14.94 -0.45
CA SER A 45 -26.61 15.32 0.34
C SER A 45 -27.62 16.19 -0.42
N TYR A 46 -27.31 16.77 -1.58
CA TYR A 46 -28.30 17.56 -2.35
C TYR A 46 -28.15 17.58 -3.88
N PHE A 47 -27.04 17.11 -4.45
CA PHE A 47 -26.87 16.99 -5.91
C PHE A 47 -26.27 15.64 -6.23
N SER A 48 -27.07 14.76 -6.85
CA SER A 48 -26.63 13.43 -7.31
C SER A 48 -25.77 13.53 -8.58
N GLU A 49 -24.87 14.51 -8.66
CA GLU A 49 -23.85 14.53 -9.70
C GLU A 49 -22.65 13.73 -9.19
N ARG A 50 -22.48 12.53 -9.75
CA ARG A 50 -21.17 11.86 -9.69
C ARG A 50 -20.18 12.84 -10.31
N GLY A 51 -19.29 13.41 -9.51
CA GLY A 51 -18.16 14.14 -10.04
C GLY A 51 -17.42 13.27 -11.07
N PRO A 52 -16.78 13.84 -12.11
CA PRO A 52 -16.17 13.10 -13.23
C PRO A 52 -14.98 12.20 -12.84
N ARG A 53 -14.75 11.96 -11.55
CA ARG A 53 -13.73 11.05 -11.04
C ARG A 53 -14.32 9.66 -10.82
N GLU A 54 -14.34 8.86 -11.86
CA GLU A 54 -14.37 7.41 -11.70
C GLU A 54 -12.98 6.98 -11.15
N SER A 55 -12.81 6.94 -9.82
CA SER A 55 -11.63 6.28 -9.23
C SER A 55 -11.97 4.84 -8.89
N THR A 56 -11.23 3.92 -9.49
CA THR A 56 -11.21 2.52 -9.05
C THR A 56 -10.33 2.40 -7.81
N ALA A 57 -10.58 1.38 -6.97
CA ALA A 57 -9.76 1.11 -5.80
C ALA A 57 -8.26 0.99 -6.14
N LEU A 58 -7.94 0.40 -7.30
CA LEU A 58 -6.57 0.28 -7.79
C LEU A 58 -5.90 1.64 -8.05
N LEU A 59 -6.63 2.58 -8.66
CA LEU A 59 -6.10 3.93 -8.91
C LEU A 59 -5.88 4.71 -7.61
N ASP A 60 -6.74 4.49 -6.62
CA ASP A 60 -6.59 5.10 -5.31
C ASP A 60 -5.38 4.53 -4.55
N ILE A 61 -5.16 3.21 -4.60
CA ILE A 61 -3.95 2.55 -4.08
C ILE A 61 -2.69 3.16 -4.72
N GLU A 62 -2.68 3.33 -6.05
CA GLU A 62 -1.58 3.94 -6.77
C GLU A 62 -1.33 5.41 -6.36
N ARG A 63 -2.38 6.18 -6.10
CA ARG A 63 -2.26 7.55 -5.56
C ARG A 63 -1.68 7.56 -4.15
N ALA A 64 -2.06 6.61 -3.30
CA ALA A 64 -1.49 6.46 -1.96
C ALA A 64 0.01 6.17 -2.04
N PHE A 65 0.44 5.30 -2.96
CA PHE A 65 1.86 5.02 -3.22
C PHE A 65 2.62 6.25 -3.74
N ASN A 66 2.03 7.04 -4.65
CA ASN A 66 2.61 8.31 -5.08
C ASN A 66 2.77 9.34 -3.96
N LYS A 67 1.90 9.34 -2.94
CA LYS A 67 2.09 10.17 -1.75
C LYS A 67 3.19 9.61 -0.86
N LEU A 68 3.25 8.28 -0.71
CA LEU A 68 4.29 7.60 0.04
C LEU A 68 5.69 7.90 -0.52
N ASP A 69 5.85 7.97 -1.85
CA ASP A 69 7.09 8.40 -2.51
C ASP A 69 7.63 9.73 -1.97
N LYS A 70 6.76 10.73 -1.89
CA LYS A 70 7.14 12.08 -1.42
C LYS A 70 7.58 12.05 0.02
N ILE A 71 6.88 11.28 0.86
CA ILE A 71 7.20 11.12 2.28
C ILE A 71 8.51 10.34 2.45
N ALA A 72 8.74 9.30 1.66
CA ALA A 72 9.97 8.51 1.70
C ALA A 72 11.19 9.36 1.30
N LEU A 73 11.05 10.21 0.30
CA LEU A 73 12.09 11.14 -0.13
C LEU A 73 12.43 12.16 0.97
N ASP A 74 11.40 12.78 1.58
CA ASP A 74 11.59 13.73 2.68
C ASP A 74 12.21 13.05 3.92
N ARG A 75 11.76 11.85 4.26
CA ARG A 75 12.35 11.05 5.36
C ARG A 75 13.80 10.71 5.07
N ARG A 76 14.15 10.34 3.84
CA ARG A 76 15.55 10.04 3.49
C ARG A 76 16.44 11.28 3.66
N LEU A 77 15.96 12.48 3.32
CA LEU A 77 16.70 13.71 3.54
C LEU A 77 16.87 14.07 5.03
N LYS A 78 15.85 13.78 5.85
CA LYS A 78 15.85 14.14 7.28
C LYS A 78 16.53 13.11 8.20
N VAL A 79 16.26 11.83 7.97
CA VAL A 79 16.66 10.70 8.84
C VAL A 79 17.77 9.86 8.22
N GLY A 80 17.92 9.89 6.88
CA GLY A 80 18.94 9.10 6.17
C GLY A 80 18.63 7.60 6.06
N ARG A 81 17.44 7.15 6.48
CA ARG A 81 17.03 5.74 6.48
C ARG A 81 15.77 5.53 5.62
N PRO A 82 15.69 4.42 4.86
CA PRO A 82 14.51 4.10 4.06
C PRO A 82 13.31 3.69 4.93
N ILE A 83 12.12 3.67 4.33
CA ILE A 83 10.90 3.13 4.93
C ILE A 83 10.85 1.61 4.67
N VAL A 84 10.28 0.84 5.59
CA VAL A 84 9.96 -0.57 5.35
C VAL A 84 8.44 -0.72 5.26
N LEU A 85 7.95 -1.24 4.14
CA LEU A 85 6.54 -1.58 3.94
C LEU A 85 6.39 -3.10 3.96
N ILE A 86 5.61 -3.60 4.91
CA ILE A 86 5.36 -5.04 5.08
C ILE A 86 3.93 -5.33 4.65
N ILE A 87 3.76 -6.27 3.71
CA ILE A 87 2.46 -6.75 3.27
C ILE A 87 2.37 -8.24 3.57
N ASN A 88 1.56 -8.60 4.56
CA ASN A 88 1.34 -9.99 4.96
C ASN A 88 0.21 -10.63 4.15
N SER A 89 0.12 -11.95 4.25
CA SER A 89 -0.97 -12.77 3.71
C SER A 89 -1.17 -12.59 2.20
N MET A 90 -0.08 -12.46 1.45
CA MET A 90 -0.14 -12.25 -0.01
C MET A 90 -0.87 -13.37 -0.76
N HIS A 91 -0.87 -14.61 -0.25
CA HIS A 91 -1.66 -15.73 -0.78
C HIS A 91 -3.19 -15.50 -0.77
N LEU A 92 -3.69 -14.49 -0.05
CA LEU A 92 -5.12 -14.14 -0.06
C LEU A 92 -5.52 -13.31 -1.29
N LEU A 93 -4.56 -12.82 -2.07
CA LEU A 93 -4.85 -12.23 -3.37
C LEU A 93 -5.46 -13.30 -4.26
N ARG A 94 -6.55 -12.94 -4.94
CA ARG A 94 -7.26 -13.86 -5.82
C ARG A 94 -6.58 -13.85 -7.19
N PRO A 95 -6.51 -14.99 -7.89
CA PRO A 95 -6.06 -15.04 -9.27
C PRO A 95 -7.16 -14.58 -10.24
N ASP A 96 -7.80 -13.46 -9.93
CA ASP A 96 -8.72 -12.75 -10.82
C ASP A 96 -8.00 -11.55 -11.45
N ALA A 97 -8.63 -10.92 -12.45
CA ALA A 97 -8.01 -9.79 -13.16
C ALA A 97 -7.60 -8.66 -12.20
N ASP A 98 -8.41 -8.39 -11.19
CA ASP A 98 -8.17 -7.34 -10.20
C ASP A 98 -7.01 -7.67 -9.26
N GLY A 99 -6.94 -8.90 -8.75
CA GLY A 99 -5.84 -9.37 -7.93
C GLY A 99 -4.52 -9.42 -8.70
N MET A 100 -4.53 -9.85 -9.96
CA MET A 100 -3.36 -9.83 -10.84
C MET A 100 -2.87 -8.41 -11.11
N ASN A 101 -3.79 -7.48 -11.40
CA ASN A 101 -3.45 -6.07 -11.60
C ASN A 101 -2.85 -5.45 -10.34
N LEU A 102 -3.37 -5.79 -9.15
CA LEU A 102 -2.81 -5.33 -7.87
C LEU A 102 -1.43 -5.93 -7.61
N LEU A 103 -1.24 -7.22 -7.87
CA LEU A 103 0.05 -7.88 -7.69
C LEU A 103 1.11 -7.24 -8.60
N GLU A 104 0.78 -7.02 -9.88
CA GLU A 104 1.65 -6.35 -10.83
C GLU A 104 2.01 -4.93 -10.36
N LEU A 105 1.01 -4.16 -9.90
CA LEU A 105 1.22 -2.82 -9.34
C LEU A 105 2.21 -2.85 -8.16
N LEU A 106 2.01 -3.77 -7.22
CA LEU A 106 2.86 -3.92 -6.04
C LEU A 106 4.30 -4.31 -6.42
N GLN A 107 4.47 -5.21 -7.39
CA GLN A 107 5.78 -5.62 -7.88
C GLN A 107 6.51 -4.46 -8.56
N GLN A 108 5.86 -3.76 -9.50
CA GLN A 108 6.45 -2.62 -10.18
C GLN A 108 6.86 -1.51 -9.20
N ARG A 109 6.02 -1.23 -8.20
CA ARG A 109 6.33 -0.25 -7.14
C ARG A 109 7.50 -0.71 -6.25
N ALA A 110 7.53 -1.96 -5.85
CA ALA A 110 8.62 -2.52 -5.06
C ALA A 110 9.97 -2.41 -5.80
N GLU A 111 10.01 -2.71 -7.10
CA GLU A 111 11.21 -2.58 -7.93
C GLU A 111 11.69 -1.12 -8.02
N GLN A 112 10.78 -0.18 -8.29
CA GLN A 112 11.10 1.25 -8.37
C GLN A 112 11.66 1.79 -7.04
N TRP A 113 11.05 1.40 -5.91
CA TRP A 113 11.50 1.83 -4.59
C TRP A 113 12.83 1.23 -4.16
N ALA A 114 13.06 -0.04 -4.50
CA ALA A 114 14.33 -0.70 -4.26
C ALA A 114 15.45 -0.04 -5.09
N ALA A 115 15.22 0.23 -6.37
CA ALA A 115 16.18 0.90 -7.25
C ALA A 115 16.55 2.31 -6.75
N SER A 116 15.59 3.03 -6.17
CA SER A 116 15.79 4.37 -5.63
C SER A 116 16.29 4.39 -4.18
N ASN A 117 16.38 3.25 -3.49
CA ASN A 117 16.70 3.13 -2.06
C ASN A 117 15.79 3.99 -1.16
N LEU A 118 14.50 4.10 -1.50
CA LEU A 118 13.52 4.87 -0.73
C LEU A 118 12.71 3.98 0.22
N ILE A 119 12.22 2.85 -0.29
CA ILE A 119 11.34 1.94 0.44
C ILE A 119 11.78 0.50 0.18
N THR A 120 11.82 -0.30 1.23
CA THR A 120 11.97 -1.76 1.13
C THR A 120 10.61 -2.40 1.34
N VAL A 121 10.13 -3.16 0.36
CA VAL A 121 8.87 -3.89 0.46
C VAL A 121 9.14 -5.34 0.85
N VAL A 122 8.41 -5.84 1.84
CA VAL A 122 8.45 -7.24 2.28
C VAL A 122 7.09 -7.86 2.00
N PHE A 123 7.05 -8.75 1.02
CA PHE A 123 5.91 -9.61 0.76
C PHE A 123 6.02 -10.87 1.63
N ASN A 124 5.05 -11.05 2.53
CA ASN A 124 4.98 -12.22 3.38
C ASN A 124 3.73 -13.05 3.01
N SER A 125 3.91 -14.35 2.93
CA SER A 125 2.88 -15.31 2.57
C SER A 125 3.07 -16.60 3.36
N ASP A 126 1.96 -17.14 3.88
CA ASP A 126 1.94 -18.45 4.53
C ASP A 126 1.86 -19.60 3.52
N ASP A 127 1.51 -19.32 2.25
CA ASP A 127 1.52 -20.28 1.16
C ASP A 127 2.66 -20.01 0.18
N TYR A 128 3.16 -21.07 -0.45
CA TYR A 128 4.30 -21.07 -1.37
C TYR A 128 3.98 -20.37 -2.69
N TRP A 129 2.69 -20.22 -3.02
CA TRP A 129 2.22 -19.54 -4.22
C TRP A 129 1.40 -18.30 -3.88
N VAL A 130 1.79 -17.19 -4.50
CA VAL A 130 0.93 -16.02 -4.71
C VAL A 130 0.43 -16.18 -6.14
N TYR A 131 -0.83 -16.58 -6.29
CA TYR A 131 -1.45 -16.80 -7.61
C TYR A 131 -2.05 -15.52 -8.16
#